data_AF-A0A2E8E1W3-F1
#
_entry.id   AF-A0A2E8E1W3-F1
#
_cell.length_a   1.000
_cell.length_b   1.000
_cell.length_c   1.000
_cell.angle_alpha   90.00
_cell.angle_beta   90.00
_cell.angle_gamma   90.00
#
_symmetry.space_group_name_H-M   'P 1'
#
loop_
_entity.id
_entity.type
_entity.pdbx_description
1 polymer ?
#
loop_
_entity_poly.entity_id
_entity_poly.type
_entity_poly.pdbx_seq_one_letter_code
_entity_poly.pdbx_strand_id
1 'polypeptide(L)'
;MNKAQQDIRRKKRVLQFAEQIEIEQDERRLVFRVGRSGSRIFYFDRDHTRQTVCGVDVEASTEWDGDDLIIAETTEDGSTLTERLTRLSADQIAHLLVGEDSRLFRQPVSIRSVYDRVAN
;
A
#
# COMPACT_ATOMS: atom_id res chain seq x y z
N MET A 1 29.08 -6.18 -2.85
CA MET A 1 27.73 -6.66 -2.45
C MET A 1 26.99 -7.05 -3.71
N ASN A 2 26.54 -8.31 -3.82
CA ASN A 2 25.96 -8.85 -5.05
C ASN A 2 24.52 -8.32 -5.27
N LYS A 3 24.09 -8.18 -6.53
CA LYS A 3 22.76 -7.67 -6.97
C LYS A 3 21.58 -8.37 -6.26
N ALA A 4 21.67 -9.67 -6.01
CA ALA A 4 20.69 -10.45 -5.25
C ALA A 4 20.63 -10.05 -3.77
N GLN A 5 21.75 -9.70 -3.14
CA GLN A 5 21.77 -9.19 -1.76
C GLN A 5 21.22 -7.76 -1.67
N GLN A 6 21.44 -6.93 -2.70
CA GLN A 6 20.80 -5.62 -2.84
C GLN A 6 19.29 -5.76 -3.04
N ASP A 7 18.85 -6.69 -3.89
CA ASP A 7 17.44 -6.98 -4.11
C ASP A 7 16.76 -7.52 -2.85
N ILE A 8 17.40 -8.42 -2.10
CA ILE A 8 16.87 -8.91 -0.81
C ILE A 8 16.80 -7.78 0.22
N ARG A 9 17.80 -6.87 0.29
CA ARG A 9 17.74 -5.70 1.17
C ARG A 9 16.65 -4.70 0.76
N ARG A 10 16.44 -4.48 -0.55
CA ARG A 10 15.33 -3.67 -1.08
C ARG A 10 13.99 -4.31 -0.73
N LYS A 11 13.83 -5.62 -0.96
CA LYS A 11 12.65 -6.39 -0.55
C LYS A 11 12.40 -6.29 0.95
N LYS A 12 13.41 -6.46 1.80
CA LYS A 12 13.29 -6.28 3.26
C LYS A 12 12.93 -4.86 3.68
N ARG A 13 13.28 -3.83 2.91
CA ARG A 13 12.89 -2.43 3.18
C ARG A 13 11.45 -2.14 2.77
N VAL A 14 10.99 -2.71 1.65
CA VAL A 14 9.58 -2.61 1.22
C VAL A 14 8.67 -3.42 2.16
N LEU A 15 9.18 -4.52 2.71
CA LEU A 15 8.50 -5.41 3.65
C LEU A 15 8.79 -5.11 5.14
N GLN A 16 9.43 -3.98 5.45
CA GLN A 16 9.41 -3.48 6.84
C GLN A 16 7.98 -3.04 7.09
N PHE A 17 7.17 -3.96 7.61
CA PHE A 17 5.87 -3.69 8.19
C PHE A 17 5.98 -2.37 8.95
N ALA A 18 5.20 -1.38 8.52
CA ALA A 18 5.15 -0.14 9.24
C ALA A 18 4.78 -0.46 10.68
N GLU A 19 5.59 -0.03 11.64
CA GLU A 19 5.18 -0.08 13.05
C GLU A 19 3.94 0.80 13.29
N GLN A 20 3.74 1.80 12.42
CA GLN A 20 2.64 2.74 12.47
C GLN A 20 2.22 3.15 11.06
N ILE A 21 0.91 3.21 10.85
CA ILE A 21 0.30 3.83 9.68
C ILE A 21 -0.52 5.04 10.10
N GLU A 22 -0.55 6.07 9.26
CA GLU A 22 -1.42 7.22 9.41
C GLU A 22 -2.31 7.34 8.18
N ILE A 23 -3.60 7.57 8.43
CA ILE A 23 -4.60 7.70 7.39
C ILE A 23 -5.33 9.02 7.63
N GLU A 24 -5.15 9.96 6.70
CA GLU A 24 -5.94 11.18 6.63
C GLU A 24 -6.84 11.10 5.40
N GLN A 25 -8.13 11.38 5.57
CA GLN A 25 -9.09 11.33 4.49
C GLN A 25 -9.93 12.62 4.46
N ASP A 26 -10.13 13.14 3.26
CA ASP A 26 -11.16 14.12 2.96
C ASP A 26 -12.09 13.59 1.86
N GLU A 27 -13.06 14.40 1.41
CA GLU A 27 -14.05 14.01 0.40
C GLU A 27 -13.44 13.63 -0.96
N ARG A 28 -12.19 14.02 -1.24
CA ARG A 28 -11.58 13.88 -2.57
C ARG A 28 -10.33 13.02 -2.58
N ARG A 29 -9.67 12.87 -1.44
CA ARG A 29 -8.39 12.15 -1.36
C ARG A 29 -8.19 11.42 -0.04
N LEU A 30 -7.33 10.43 -0.14
CA LEU A 30 -6.72 9.69 0.94
C LEU A 30 -5.23 10.03 0.99
N VAL A 31 -4.72 10.43 2.15
CA VAL A 31 -3.29 10.54 2.41
C VAL A 31 -2.91 9.40 3.35
N PHE A 32 -2.11 8.48 2.83
CA PHE A 32 -1.70 7.26 3.52
C PHE A 32 -0.20 7.29 3.79
N ARG A 33 0.20 7.23 5.06
CA ARG A 33 1.61 7.25 5.49
C ARG A 33 1.97 5.93 6.15
N VAL A 34 3.12 5.38 5.77
CA VAL A 34 3.59 4.07 6.22
C VAL A 34 4.95 4.24 6.86
N GLY A 35 4.99 4.40 8.19
CA GLY A 35 6.20 4.70 8.96
C GLY A 35 6.98 5.89 8.38
N ARG A 36 8.27 5.69 8.06
CA ARG A 36 9.15 6.73 7.51
C ARG A 36 9.18 6.81 5.98
N SER A 37 8.29 6.09 5.30
CA SER A 37 8.33 5.91 3.84
C SER A 37 7.80 7.10 3.04
N GLY A 38 7.42 8.19 3.72
CA GLY A 38 6.75 9.34 3.11
C GLY A 38 5.24 9.14 3.00
N SER A 39 4.57 10.15 2.44
CA SER A 39 3.12 10.14 2.23
C SER A 39 2.77 9.66 0.82
N ARG A 40 1.79 8.77 0.71
CA ARG A 40 1.13 8.40 -0.54
C ARG A 40 -0.22 9.10 -0.60
N ILE A 41 -0.53 9.72 -1.73
CA ILE A 41 -1.82 10.40 -1.92
C ILE A 41 -2.58 9.60 -2.97
N PHE A 42 -3.82 9.28 -2.66
CA PHE A 42 -4.76 8.63 -3.56
C PHE A 42 -6.00 9.50 -3.72
N TYR A 43 -6.66 9.41 -4.86
CA TYR A 43 -7.87 10.18 -5.16
C TYR A 43 -9.05 9.25 -5.34
N PHE A 44 -10.20 9.63 -4.78
CA PHE A 44 -11.45 8.95 -5.03
C PHE A 44 -12.02 9.37 -6.39
N ASP A 45 -12.86 8.51 -6.97
CA ASP A 45 -13.62 8.73 -8.22
C ASP A 45 -12.77 9.03 -9.47
N ARG A 46 -11.46 8.82 -9.41
CA ARG A 46 -10.58 8.92 -10.56
C ARG A 46 -9.31 8.09 -10.40
N ASP A 47 -8.89 7.54 -11.52
CA ASP A 47 -7.56 6.95 -11.64
C ASP A 47 -6.51 8.07 -11.71
N HIS A 48 -5.32 7.77 -11.23
CA HIS A 48 -4.19 8.70 -11.32
C HIS A 48 -2.87 7.96 -11.38
N THR A 49 -1.91 8.52 -12.11
CA THR A 49 -0.55 8.01 -12.15
C THR A 49 0.26 8.55 -10.98
N ARG A 50 1.06 7.69 -10.36
CA ARG A 50 2.04 8.09 -9.34
C ARG A 50 3.29 7.21 -9.39
N GLN A 51 4.38 7.70 -8.83
CA GLN A 51 5.63 6.95 -8.77
C GLN A 51 5.81 6.26 -7.41
N THR A 52 5.99 4.95 -7.42
CA THR A 52 6.27 4.15 -6.22
C THR A 52 7.60 4.52 -5.56
N VAL A 53 7.81 4.10 -4.31
CA VAL A 53 9.09 4.27 -3.59
C VAL A 53 10.27 3.58 -4.31
N CYS A 54 9.97 2.65 -5.22
CA CYS A 54 10.95 1.94 -6.05
C CYS A 54 11.28 2.69 -7.35
N GLY A 55 10.65 3.83 -7.62
CA GLY A 55 10.82 4.60 -8.87
C GLY A 55 10.06 4.01 -10.06
N VAL A 56 9.03 3.20 -9.81
CA VAL A 56 8.17 2.62 -10.85
C VAL A 56 6.86 3.40 -10.90
N ASP A 57 6.45 3.83 -12.09
CA ASP A 57 5.17 4.50 -12.30
C ASP A 57 4.04 3.47 -12.29
N VAL A 58 2.96 3.82 -11.60
CA VAL A 58 1.76 3.00 -11.45
C VAL A 58 0.53 3.86 -11.67
N GLU A 59 -0.47 3.29 -12.31
CA GLU A 59 -1.83 3.78 -12.30
C GLU A 59 -2.52 3.29 -11.03
N ALA A 60 -3.06 4.21 -10.24
CA ALA A 60 -3.65 3.94 -8.96
C ALA A 60 -5.14 4.30 -8.96
N SER A 61 -5.96 3.38 -8.50
CA SER A 61 -7.39 3.57 -8.23
C SER A 61 -7.66 3.40 -6.74
N THR A 62 -8.72 4.03 -6.24
CA THR A 62 -9.12 3.94 -4.83
C THR A 62 -10.63 3.99 -4.70
N GLU A 63 -11.19 3.01 -4.02
CA GLU A 63 -12.64 2.85 -3.87
C GLU A 63 -13.02 2.25 -2.51
N TRP A 64 -14.29 2.43 -2.14
CA TRP A 64 -14.90 1.77 -1.00
C TRP A 64 -15.74 0.58 -1.48
N ASP A 65 -15.52 -0.59 -0.88
CA ASP A 65 -16.34 -1.78 -1.03
C ASP A 65 -16.89 -2.17 0.34
N GLY A 66 -18.06 -1.63 0.69
CA GLY A 66 -18.62 -1.75 2.03
C GLY A 66 -17.73 -1.09 3.10
N ASP A 67 -17.23 -1.88 4.05
CA ASP A 67 -16.31 -1.42 5.11
C ASP A 67 -14.82 -1.49 4.71
N ASP A 68 -14.54 -1.94 3.47
CA ASP A 68 -13.19 -2.06 2.92
C ASP A 68 -12.83 -0.84 2.08
N LEU A 69 -11.71 -0.20 2.41
CA LEU A 69 -11.04 0.76 1.52
C LEU A 69 -10.01 0.00 0.68
N ILE A 70 -10.21 0.00 -0.63
CA ILE A 70 -9.38 -0.72 -1.58
C ILE A 70 -8.56 0.29 -2.39
N ILE A 71 -7.27 0.03 -2.48
CA ILE A 71 -6.31 0.76 -3.32
C ILE A 71 -5.69 -0.27 -4.25
N ALA A 72 -5.81 -0.07 -5.56
CA ALA A 72 -5.14 -0.91 -6.55
C ALA A 72 -4.11 -0.07 -7.31
N GLU A 73 -2.87 -0.53 -7.36
CA GLU A 73 -1.79 0.04 -8.15
C GLU A 73 -1.42 -0.95 -9.27
N THR A 74 -1.51 -0.51 -10.52
CA THR A 74 -1.17 -1.31 -11.71
C THR A 74 0.00 -0.66 -12.43
N THR A 75 1.04 -1.43 -12.75
CA THR A 75 2.15 -0.98 -13.60
C THR A 75 1.79 -1.08 -15.08
N GLU A 76 2.56 -0.43 -15.95
CA GLU A 76 2.37 -0.50 -17.41
C GLU A 76 2.40 -1.94 -17.98
N ASP A 77 3.16 -2.84 -17.35
CA ASP A 77 3.24 -4.25 -17.75
C ASP A 77 2.12 -5.14 -17.16
N GLY A 78 1.13 -4.54 -16.50
CA GLY A 78 -0.06 -5.23 -15.97
C GLY A 78 0.15 -5.88 -14.60
N SER A 79 1.32 -5.70 -13.96
CA SER A 79 1.52 -6.14 -12.59
C SER A 79 0.64 -5.32 -11.63
N THR A 80 -0.15 -6.01 -10.82
CA THR A 80 -1.04 -5.38 -9.83
C THR A 80 -0.52 -5.53 -8.41
N LEU A 81 -0.77 -4.51 -7.60
CA LEU A 81 -0.59 -4.48 -6.16
C LEU A 81 -1.88 -3.92 -5.55
N THR A 82 -2.53 -4.71 -4.71
CA THR A 82 -3.78 -4.32 -4.05
C THR A 82 -3.53 -4.16 -2.55
N GLU A 83 -3.89 -3.00 -2.02
CA GLU A 83 -4.02 -2.76 -0.60
C GLU A 83 -5.49 -2.69 -0.21
N ARG A 84 -5.83 -3.39 0.86
CA ARG A 84 -7.15 -3.37 1.46
C ARG A 84 -7.03 -2.98 2.93
N LEU A 85 -7.80 -2.00 3.34
CA LEU A 85 -7.92 -1.55 4.71
C LEU A 85 -9.35 -1.83 5.17
N THR A 86 -9.49 -2.80 6.06
CA THR A 86 -10.79 -3.22 6.60
C THR A 86 -10.93 -2.68 8.02
N ARG A 87 -12.01 -1.96 8.29
CA ARG A 87 -12.34 -1.59 9.67
C ARG A 87 -12.85 -2.82 10.43
N LEU A 88 -12.11 -3.25 11.46
CA LEU A 88 -12.52 -4.37 12.31
C LEU A 88 -13.37 -3.90 13.50
N SER A 89 -13.10 -2.71 14.02
CA SER A 89 -13.82 -2.12 15.15
C SER A 89 -13.68 -0.59 15.16
N ALA A 90 -14.11 0.08 16.24
CA ALA A 90 -13.88 1.52 16.40
C ALA A 90 -12.39 1.89 16.46
N ASP A 91 -11.56 0.97 16.93
CA ASP A 91 -10.16 1.20 17.27
C ASP A 91 -9.20 0.26 16.54
N GLN A 92 -9.67 -0.57 15.61
CA GLN A 92 -8.82 -1.52 14.89
C GLN A 92 -9.08 -1.52 13.39
N ILE A 93 -7.99 -1.60 12.65
CA ILE A 93 -7.99 -1.80 11.20
C ILE A 93 -7.12 -3.00 10.82
N ALA A 94 -7.60 -3.84 9.91
CA ALA A 94 -6.79 -4.82 9.22
C ALA A 94 -6.25 -4.20 7.93
N HIS A 95 -4.97 -4.39 7.67
CA HIS A 95 -4.33 -4.02 6.42
C HIS A 95 -3.86 -5.29 5.72
N LEU A 96 -4.32 -5.48 4.51
CA LEU A 96 -3.93 -6.57 3.63
C LEU A 96 -3.25 -5.98 2.39
N LEU A 97 -2.01 -6.38 2.14
CA LEU A 97 -1.28 -6.08 0.91
C LEU A 97 -1.14 -7.38 0.11
N VAL A 98 -1.64 -7.39 -1.12
CA VAL A 98 -1.54 -8.53 -2.04
C VAL A 98 -0.89 -8.07 -3.34
N GLY A 99 0.15 -8.79 -3.79
CA GLY A 99 0.69 -8.64 -5.14
C GLY A 99 0.81 -10.01 -5.77
N GLU A 100 -0.14 -10.37 -6.64
CA GLU A 100 -0.23 -11.72 -7.22
C GLU A 100 0.76 -11.91 -8.37
N ASP A 101 0.91 -10.89 -9.23
CA ASP A 101 1.80 -10.91 -10.40
C ASP A 101 2.78 -9.73 -10.41
N SER A 102 3.17 -9.26 -9.24
CA SER A 102 3.95 -8.03 -9.12
C SER A 102 5.46 -8.22 -9.39
N ARG A 103 5.97 -7.64 -10.48
CA ARG A 103 7.44 -7.51 -10.69
C ARG A 103 8.14 -6.73 -9.58
N LEU A 104 7.41 -5.90 -8.82
CA LEU A 104 7.94 -5.20 -7.64
C LEU A 104 8.43 -6.20 -6.59
N PHE A 105 7.73 -7.33 -6.43
CA PHE A 105 8.04 -8.36 -5.44
C PHE A 105 8.72 -9.61 -6.03
N ARG A 106 8.62 -9.81 -7.36
CA ARG A 106 9.14 -10.94 -8.15
C ARG A 106 8.63 -12.32 -7.71
N GLN A 107 7.62 -12.36 -6.86
CA GLN A 107 6.91 -13.54 -6.39
C GLN A 107 5.57 -13.05 -5.80
N PRO A 108 4.53 -13.90 -5.80
CA PRO A 108 3.29 -13.58 -5.11
C PRO A 108 3.56 -13.21 -3.66
N VAL A 109 2.96 -12.12 -3.20
CA VAL A 109 3.07 -11.68 -1.81
C VAL A 109 1.67 -11.46 -1.24
N SER A 110 1.45 -11.92 -0.02
CA SER A 110 0.27 -11.62 0.78
C SER A 110 0.75 -11.28 2.18
N ILE A 111 0.46 -10.06 2.60
CA ILE A 111 0.91 -9.52 3.88
C ILE A 111 -0.32 -9.03 4.63
N ARG A 112 -0.50 -9.54 5.84
CA ARG A 112 -1.58 -9.13 6.71
C ARG A 112 -1.01 -8.49 7.97
N SER A 113 -1.51 -7.32 8.29
CA SER A 113 -1.21 -6.58 9.52
C SER A 113 -2.51 -6.17 10.18
N VAL A 114 -2.50 -6.04 11.50
CA VAL A 114 -3.62 -5.47 12.27
C VAL A 114 -3.03 -4.34 13.10
N TYR A 115 -3.67 -3.18 13.04
CA TYR A 115 -3.24 -1.98 13.73
C TYR A 115 -4.32 -1.54 14.71
N ASP A 116 -3.88 -1.24 15.94
CA ASP A 116 -4.69 -0.56 16.93
C ASP A 116 -4.59 0.96 16.74
N ARG A 117 -5.68 1.66 17.00
CA ARG A 117 -5.74 3.11 17.00
C ARG A 117 -4.89 3.64 18.16
N VAL A 118 -3.94 4.52 17.85
CA VAL A 118 -3.18 5.23 18.88
C VAL A 118 -4.10 6.29 19.50
N ALA A 119 -4.21 6.32 20.83
CA ALA A 119 -4.96 7.35 21.53
C ALA A 119 -4.30 8.72 21.30
N ASN A 120 -5.09 9.71 20.89
CA ASN A 120 -4.66 11.11 20.82
C ASN A 120 -4.54 11.72 22.22
#